data_AF-A0A351J3Q6-F1
#
_entry.id   AF-A0A351J3Q6-F1
#
_cell.length_a   1.000
_cell.length_b   1.000
_cell.length_c   1.000
_cell.angle_alpha   90.00
_cell.angle_beta   90.00
_cell.angle_gamma   90.00
#
_symmetry.space_group_name_H-M   'P 1'
#
loop_
_entity.id
_entity.type
_entity.pdbx_description
1 polymer ?
#
loop_
_entity_poly.entity_id
_entity_poly.type
_entity_poly.pdbx_seq_one_letter_code
_entity_poly.pdbx_strand_id
1 'polypeptide(L)' 'GDNLTFELIQHRFTKSAKRVILERFPHTSLDLNEENRMYKWGKYGRGKYVYPKEAAQKLEQYMNAEIMRRFPQAKVEYFT' A
#
# COMPACT_ATOMS: atom_id res chain seq x y z
N GLY A 1 -16.42 -3.31 23.73
CA GLY A 1 -15.03 -3.43 23.27
C GLY A 1 -14.76 -2.23 22.39
N ASP A 2 -14.46 -1.10 23.01
CA ASP A 2 -14.93 0.20 22.50
C ASP A 2 -13.82 1.05 21.87
N ASN A 3 -12.84 0.40 21.23
CA ASN A 3 -11.74 1.15 20.59
C ASN A 3 -11.06 0.36 19.45
N LEU A 4 -11.85 -0.22 18.54
CA LEU A 4 -11.29 -0.88 17.36
C LEU A 4 -10.79 0.17 16.36
N THR A 5 -9.51 0.05 15.98
CA THR A 5 -8.88 0.94 14.99
C THR A 5 -8.34 0.14 13.81
N PHE A 6 -8.20 0.81 12.66
CA PHE A 6 -7.63 0.28 11.43
C PHE A 6 -6.54 1.20 10.90
N GLU A 7 -5.44 0.60 10.45
CA GLU A 7 -4.35 1.27 9.74
C GLU A 7 -4.24 0.66 8.34
N LEU A 8 -4.34 1.49 7.30
CA LEU A 8 -4.37 1.03 5.92
C LEU A 8 -3.04 1.38 5.23
N ILE A 9 -2.37 0.35 4.71
CA ILE A 9 -1.06 0.51 4.07
C ILE A 9 -1.13 -0.12 2.68
N GLN A 10 -0.99 0.70 1.64
CA GLN A 10 -0.90 0.20 0.28
C GLN A 10 0.44 -0.50 0.05
N HIS A 11 0.44 -1.48 -0.87
CA HIS A 11 1.68 -2.14 -1.27
C HIS A 11 2.67 -1.12 -1.85
N ARG A 12 3.92 -1.19 -1.37
CA ARG A 12 5.02 -0.35 -1.82
C ARG A 12 6.32 -1.13 -1.84
N PHE A 13 7.23 -0.76 -2.72
CA PHE A 13 8.55 -1.39 -2.80
C PHE A 13 9.64 -0.41 -3.28
N THR A 14 10.89 -0.76 -3.06
CA THR A 14 12.05 -0.02 -3.58
C THR A 14 12.73 -0.83 -4.69
N LYS A 15 13.56 -0.20 -5.52
CA LYS A 15 14.40 -0.92 -6.50
C LYS A 15 15.24 -2.01 -5.84
N SER A 16 15.80 -1.72 -4.66
CA SER A 16 16.61 -2.69 -3.91
C SER A 16 15.78 -3.88 -3.44
N ALA A 17 14.56 -3.64 -2.93
CA ALA A 17 13.66 -4.70 -2.51
C ALA A 17 13.26 -5.60 -3.67
N LYS A 18 12.94 -5.02 -4.84
CA LYS A 18 12.63 -5.79 -6.05
C LYS A 18 13.74 -6.77 -6.40
N ARG A 19 15.00 -6.30 -6.46
CA ARG A 19 16.16 -7.16 -6.75
C ARG A 19 16.29 -8.31 -5.74
N VAL A 20 16.22 -7.99 -4.44
CA VAL A 20 16.35 -8.98 -3.36
C VAL A 20 15.22 -10.01 -3.39
N ILE A 21 13.99 -9.58 -3.67
CA ILE A 21 12.83 -10.48 -3.75
C ILE A 21 12.95 -11.44 -4.92
N LEU A 22 13.31 -10.95 -6.11
CA LEU A 22 13.43 -11.81 -7.30
C LEU A 22 14.58 -12.81 -7.18
N GLU A 23 15.66 -12.46 -6.48
CA GLU A 23 16.76 -13.39 -6.18
C GLU A 23 16.34 -14.50 -5.20
N ARG A 24 15.64 -14.14 -4.12
CA ARG A 24 15.24 -15.07 -3.06
C ARG A 24 14.01 -15.92 -3.42
N PHE A 25 13.12 -15.37 -4.24
CA PHE A 25 11.84 -15.96 -4.60
C PHE A 25 11.64 -15.89 -6.13
N PRO A 26 12.40 -16.67 -6.90
CA PRO A 26 12.40 -16.57 -8.37
C PRO A 26 11.06 -16.90 -9.02
N HIS A 27 10.18 -17.62 -8.33
CA HIS A 27 8.84 -17.99 -8.80
C HIS A 27 7.71 -17.19 -8.12
N THR A 28 8.04 -16.03 -7.52
CA THR A 28 7.03 -15.17 -6.90
C THR A 28 6.05 -14.62 -7.94
N SER A 29 4.76 -14.58 -7.59
CA SER A 29 3.73 -13.89 -8.36
C SER A 29 3.54 -12.43 -7.94
N LEU A 30 4.42 -11.91 -7.07
CA LEU A 30 4.33 -10.54 -6.56
C LEU A 30 4.60 -9.52 -7.67
N ASP A 31 3.62 -8.66 -7.98
CA ASP A 31 3.77 -7.61 -8.98
C ASP A 31 4.69 -6.48 -8.47
N LEU A 32 5.91 -6.49 -9.01
CA LEU A 32 6.98 -5.52 -8.79
C LEU A 32 7.32 -4.74 -10.08
N ASN A 33 6.37 -4.62 -11.02
CA ASN A 33 6.59 -3.80 -12.21
C ASN A 33 6.53 -2.30 -11.86
N GLU A 34 7.61 -1.59 -12.17
CA GLU A 34 7.76 -0.16 -11.87
C GLU A 34 6.91 0.71 -12.79
N GLU A 35 6.63 0.25 -14.02
CA GLU A 35 5.82 0.95 -15.01
C GLU A 35 4.34 1.07 -14.57
N ASN A 36 3.87 0.12 -13.76
CA ASN A 36 2.52 0.09 -13.20
C ASN A 36 2.43 0.85 -11.87
N ARG A 37 3.42 1.69 -11.54
CA ARG A 37 3.55 2.35 -10.24
C ARG A 37 3.96 3.81 -10.40
N MET A 38 3.71 4.59 -9.36
CA MET A 38 4.19 5.95 -9.21
C MET A 38 5.39 5.97 -8.26
N TYR A 39 6.48 6.61 -8.66
CA TYR A 39 7.64 6.79 -7.79
C TYR A 39 7.44 7.99 -6.85
N LYS A 40 7.49 7.74 -5.54
CA LYS A 40 7.37 8.76 -4.48
C LYS A 40 8.73 8.99 -3.84
N TRP A 41 9.26 10.21 -4.01
CA TRP A 41 10.51 10.65 -3.41
C TRP A 41 10.41 10.71 -1.88
N GLY A 42 11.44 10.23 -1.19
CA GLY A 42 11.60 10.37 0.26
C GLY A 42 12.59 11.47 0.63
N LYS A 43 12.57 11.85 1.91
CA LYS A 43 13.31 13.00 2.49
C LYS A 43 14.83 12.96 2.28
N TYR A 44 15.43 11.79 2.07
CA TYR A 44 16.88 11.58 1.99
C TYR A 44 17.33 10.97 0.65
N GLY A 45 16.69 11.34 -0.46
CA GLY A 45 17.03 10.85 -1.81
C GLY A 45 16.62 9.40 -2.11
N ARG A 46 16.15 8.65 -1.11
CA ARG A 46 15.57 7.32 -1.27
C ARG A 46 14.06 7.44 -1.51
N GLY A 47 13.57 6.92 -2.63
CA GLY A 47 12.14 6.84 -2.95
C GLY A 47 11.61 5.42 -2.96
N LYS A 48 10.31 5.29 -3.23
CA LYS A 48 9.58 4.02 -3.28
C LYS A 48 8.49 4.08 -4.33
N TYR A 49 8.13 2.93 -4.88
CA TYR A 49 7.03 2.74 -5.80
C TYR A 49 5.75 2.48 -5.01
N VAL A 50 4.70 3.22 -5.33
CA VAL A 50 3.33 3.09 -4.78
C VAL A 50 2.34 3.00 -5.94
N TYR A 51 1.07 2.71 -5.66
CA TYR A 51 0.07 2.75 -6.73
C TYR A 51 -0.08 4.16 -7.31
N PRO A 52 -0.47 4.28 -8.60
CA PRO A 52 -0.91 5.55 -9.15
C PRO A 52 -2.02 6.18 -8.30
N LYS A 53 -2.08 7.51 -8.25
CA LYS A 53 -2.98 8.27 -7.37
C LYS A 53 -4.43 7.79 -7.46
N GLU A 54 -4.95 7.59 -8.67
CA GLU A 54 -6.33 7.14 -8.88
C GLU A 54 -6.58 5.74 -8.29
N ALA A 55 -5.66 4.80 -8.50
CA ALA A 55 -5.78 3.44 -7.97
C ALA A 55 -5.69 3.43 -6.43
N ALA A 56 -4.78 4.21 -5.85
CA ALA A 56 -4.66 4.37 -4.40
C ALA A 56 -5.94 4.96 -3.79
N GLN A 57 -6.53 5.99 -4.42
CA GLN A 57 -7.79 6.58 -3.97
C GLN A 57 -8.96 5.59 -4.03
N LYS A 58 -9.08 4.81 -5.10
CA LYS A 58 -10.10 3.75 -5.21
C LYS A 58 -9.95 2.71 -4.10
N LEU A 59 -8.72 2.29 -3.81
CA LEU A 59 -8.43 1.34 -2.74
C LEU A 59 -8.81 1.91 -1.36
N GLU A 60 -8.40 3.15 -1.07
CA GLU A 60 -8.74 3.85 0.18
C GLU A 60 -10.25 3.95 0.37
N GLN A 61 -10.98 4.43 -0.65
CA GLN A 61 -12.43 4.59 -0.60
C GLN A 61 -13.15 3.25 -0.36
N TYR A 62 -12.74 2.22 -1.11
CA TYR A 62 -13.32 0.88 -0.98
C TYR A 62 -13.11 0.30 0.43
N MET A 63 -11.88 0.36 0.94
CA MET A 63 -11.56 -0.17 2.27
C MET A 63 -12.29 0.60 3.37
N ASN A 64 -12.35 1.93 3.29
CA ASN A 64 -13.11 2.75 4.23
C ASN A 64 -14.61 2.37 4.22
N ALA A 65 -15.22 2.23 3.04
CA ALA A 65 -16.62 1.83 2.93
C ALA A 65 -16.88 0.45 3.56
N GLU A 66 -16.02 -0.53 3.26
CA GLU A 66 -16.16 -1.88 3.78
C GLU A 66 -15.92 -1.99 5.30
N ILE A 67 -15.05 -1.14 5.86
CA ILE A 67 -14.84 -1.02 7.30
C ILE A 67 -16.06 -0.39 7.96
N MET A 68 -16.53 0.77 7.48
CA MET A 68 -17.72 1.43 8.06
C MET A 68 -18.96 0.54 8.02
N ARG A 69 -19.10 -0.29 6.97
CA ARG A 69 -20.22 -1.22 6.83
C ARG A 69 -20.20 -2.37 7.85
N ARG A 70 -19.01 -2.89 8.19
CA ARG A 70 -18.86 -4.06 9.09
C ARG A 70 -18.53 -3.69 10.54
N PHE A 71 -17.89 -2.55 10.73
CA PHE A 71 -17.42 -2.03 12.02
C PHE A 71 -17.83 -0.55 12.16
N PRO A 72 -19.12 -0.24 12.32
CA PRO A 72 -19.62 1.14 12.28
C PRO A 72 -19.04 2.07 13.36
N GLN A 73 -18.49 1.50 14.43
CA GLN A 73 -17.89 2.23 15.56
C GLN A 73 -16.36 2.24 15.50
N ALA A 74 -15.74 1.64 14.48
CA ALA A 74 -14.29 1.62 14.35
C ALA A 74 -13.77 2.92 13.72
N LYS A 75 -12.51 3.23 14.01
CA LYS A 75 -11.80 4.38 13.44
C LYS A 75 -10.71 3.93 12.47
N VAL A 76 -10.65 4.56 11.29
CA VAL A 76 -9.49 4.43 10.40
C VAL A 76 -8.51 5.54 10.75
N GLU A 77 -7.32 5.17 11.22
CA GLU A 77 -6.30 6.13 11.67
C GLU A 77 -5.61 6.82 10.50
N TYR A 78 -5.24 6.05 9.47
CA TYR A 78 -4.61 6.58 8.26
C TYR A 78 -4.66 5.60 7.09
N PHE A 79 -4.48 6.13 5.88
CA PHE A 79 -4.12 5.40 4.67
C PHE A 79 -2.78 5.93 4.14
N THR A 80 -1.82 5.05 3.82
CA THR A 80 -0.49 5.45 3.29
C THR A 80 0.02 4.57 2.17
#